data_AF-A0A2V5MBD0-F1
#
_entry.id   AF-A0A2V5MBD0-F1
#
_cell.length_a   1.000
_cell.length_b   1.000
_cell.length_c   1.000
_cell.angle_alpha   90.00
_cell.angle_beta   90.00
_cell.angle_gamma   90.00
#
_symmetry.space_group_name_H-M   'P 1'
#
loop_
_entity.id
_entity.type
_entity.pdbx_description
1 polymer ?
#
loop_
_entity_poly.entity_id
_entity_poly.type
_entity_poly.pdbx_seq_one_letter_code
_entity_poly.pdbx_strand_id
1 'polypeptide(L)'
;MRCNLAGFLSRTPRQLTEILQAKEKLAWNYSTKLRITKTDWARLGYLANEAPLEEGRHRGKHSELRHATAAELNEARTIARQIITAFANQV
;
A
#
# COMPACT_ATOMS: atom_id res chain seq x y z
N MET A 1 22.69 -16.04 -9.67
CA MET A 1 21.75 -16.16 -8.53
C MET A 1 20.52 -16.94 -9.00
N ARG A 2 20.39 -18.21 -8.61
CA ARG A 2 19.21 -19.04 -8.93
C ARG A 2 18.23 -18.95 -7.77
N CYS A 3 17.07 -18.35 -7.98
CA CYS A 3 15.96 -18.46 -7.03
C CYS A 3 15.53 -19.93 -6.99
N ASN A 4 15.63 -20.55 -5.81
CA ASN A 4 15.30 -21.96 -5.62
C ASN A 4 13.77 -22.14 -5.61
N LEU A 5 13.21 -22.41 -6.80
CA LEU A 5 11.78 -22.66 -7.03
C LEU A 5 11.24 -23.94 -6.36
N ALA A 6 12.10 -24.80 -5.81
CA ALA A 6 11.70 -26.10 -5.26
C ALA A 6 10.92 -26.02 -3.92
N GLY A 7 11.04 -24.93 -3.16
CA GLY A 7 10.37 -24.78 -1.85
C GLY A 7 8.91 -24.29 -1.90
N PHE A 8 8.44 -23.84 -3.07
CA PHE A 8 7.08 -23.32 -3.24
C PHE A 8 6.08 -24.43 -3.64
N LEU A 9 6.56 -25.44 -4.37
CA LEU A 9 5.73 -26.55 -4.89
C LEU A 9 5.64 -27.77 -3.96
N SER A 10 6.31 -27.75 -2.79
CA SER A 10 6.35 -28.86 -1.83
C SER A 10 5.48 -28.64 -0.58
N ARG A 11 4.66 -27.58 -0.53
CA ARG A 11 3.84 -27.28 0.64
C ARG A 11 2.60 -28.17 0.69
N THR A 12 2.37 -28.79 1.84
CA THR A 12 1.15 -29.58 2.07
C THR A 12 -0.07 -28.64 2.15
N PRO A 13 -1.29 -29.13 1.87
CA PRO A 13 -2.52 -28.32 1.98
C PRO A 13 -2.69 -27.64 3.34
N ARG A 14 -2.20 -28.27 4.41
CA ARG A 14 -2.18 -27.73 5.78
C ARG A 14 -1.26 -26.52 5.92
N GLN A 15 -0.05 -26.61 5.38
CA GLN A 15 0.88 -25.48 5.37
C GLN A 15 0.34 -24.31 4.55
N LEU A 16 -0.40 -24.59 3.46
CA LEU A 16 -1.05 -23.54 2.67
C LEU A 16 -2.12 -22.79 3.46
N THR A 17 -2.93 -23.50 4.26
CA THR A 17 -3.97 -22.88 5.09
C THR A 17 -3.38 -22.02 6.20
N GLU A 18 -2.31 -22.46 6.85
CA GLU A 18 -1.61 -21.68 7.89
C GLU A 18 -1.04 -20.37 7.33
N ILE A 19 -0.48 -20.39 6.11
CA ILE A 19 0.02 -19.19 5.43
C ILE A 19 -1.12 -18.22 5.12
N LEU A 20 -2.26 -18.73 4.63
CA LEU A 20 -3.42 -17.91 4.31
C LEU A 20 -3.97 -17.22 5.56
N GLN A 21 -4.12 -17.98 6.66
CA GLN A 21 -4.55 -17.45 7.95
C GLN A 21 -3.57 -16.40 8.50
N ALA A 22 -2.26 -16.64 8.39
CA ALA A 22 -1.24 -15.68 8.83
C ALA A 22 -1.30 -14.37 8.01
N LYS A 23 -1.52 -14.47 6.69
CA LYS A 23 -1.69 -13.30 5.81
C LYS A 23 -2.93 -12.49 6.19
N GLU A 24 -4.05 -13.15 6.45
CA GLU A 24 -5.29 -12.50 6.88
C GLU A 24 -5.14 -11.80 8.23
N LYS A 25 -4.50 -12.47 9.21
CA LYS A 25 -4.24 -11.91 10.54
C LYS A 25 -3.32 -10.69 10.47
N LEU A 26 -2.27 -10.75 9.64
CA LEU A 26 -1.39 -9.60 9.39
C LEU A 26 -2.19 -8.45 8.76
N ALA A 27 -2.94 -8.72 7.69
CA ALA A 27 -3.74 -7.71 7.01
C ALA A 27 -4.76 -7.03 7.94
N TRP A 28 -5.39 -7.79 8.82
CA TRP A 28 -6.33 -7.27 9.82
C TRP A 28 -5.63 -6.41 10.87
N ASN A 29 -4.50 -6.86 11.40
CA ASN A 29 -3.73 -6.12 12.39
C ASN A 29 -3.22 -4.77 11.86
N TYR A 30 -2.76 -4.72 10.62
CA TYR A 30 -2.28 -3.45 10.04
C TYR A 30 -3.43 -2.46 9.80
N SER A 31 -4.58 -2.92 9.30
CA SER A 31 -5.70 -2.01 9.03
C SER A 31 -6.34 -1.47 10.32
N THR A 32 -6.48 -2.31 11.34
CA THR A 32 -7.09 -1.95 12.63
C THR A 32 -6.18 -1.07 13.47
N LYS A 33 -4.88 -1.37 13.53
CA LYS A 33 -3.94 -0.58 14.33
C LYS A 33 -3.64 0.77 13.73
N LEU A 34 -3.55 0.89 12.41
CA LEU A 34 -3.21 2.17 11.77
C LEU A 34 -4.44 3.08 11.59
N ARG A 35 -5.66 2.55 11.79
CA ARG A 35 -6.93 3.30 11.64
C ARG A 35 -7.08 4.01 10.30
N ILE A 36 -6.41 3.52 9.25
CA ILE A 36 -6.53 4.04 7.88
C ILE A 36 -7.62 3.25 7.17
N THR A 37 -8.55 3.95 6.54
CA THR A 37 -9.58 3.29 5.75
C THR A 37 -8.99 2.73 4.45
N LYS A 38 -9.56 1.64 3.93
CA LYS A 38 -9.16 1.10 2.62
C LYS A 38 -9.30 2.17 1.52
N THR A 39 -10.28 3.05 1.64
CA THR A 39 -10.54 4.16 0.73
C THR A 39 -9.41 5.19 0.75
N ASP A 40 -8.94 5.61 1.92
CA ASP A 40 -7.84 6.58 2.03
C ASP A 40 -6.55 5.99 1.47
N TRP A 41 -6.28 4.71 1.76
CA TRP A 41 -5.11 4.02 1.23
C TRP A 41 -5.13 3.92 -0.30
N ALA A 42 -6.28 3.53 -0.86
CA ALA A 42 -6.47 3.47 -2.31
C ALA A 42 -6.34 4.87 -2.95
N ARG A 43 -6.88 5.90 -2.30
CA ARG A 43 -6.84 7.28 -2.78
C ARG A 43 -5.42 7.85 -2.80
N LEU A 44 -4.65 7.66 -1.74
CA LEU A 44 -3.24 8.02 -1.71
C LEU A 44 -2.45 7.26 -2.77
N GLY A 45 -2.73 5.95 -2.93
CA GLY A 45 -2.11 5.11 -3.95
C GLY A 45 -2.38 5.63 -5.37
N TYR A 46 -3.61 6.05 -5.66
CA TYR A 46 -3.98 6.65 -6.94
C TYR A 46 -3.22 7.96 -7.19
N LEU A 47 -3.29 8.92 -6.26
CA LEU A 47 -2.62 10.22 -6.39
C LEU A 47 -1.11 10.07 -6.56
N ALA A 48 -0.50 9.09 -5.89
CA ALA A 48 0.93 8.88 -5.92
C ALA A 48 1.43 8.05 -7.12
N ASN A 49 0.59 7.29 -7.84
CA ASN A 49 1.09 6.35 -8.86
C ASN A 49 0.33 6.37 -10.20
N GLU A 50 -0.96 6.70 -10.20
CA GLU A 50 -1.84 6.53 -11.37
C GLU A 50 -2.47 7.84 -11.84
N ALA A 51 -2.54 8.86 -10.99
CA ALA A 51 -2.96 10.18 -11.42
C ALA A 51 -1.85 10.80 -12.32
N PRO A 52 -2.20 11.52 -13.41
CA PRO A 52 -1.24 12.18 -14.27
C PRO A 52 -0.71 13.47 -13.61
N LEU A 53 -0.15 13.35 -12.42
CA LEU A 53 0.36 14.44 -11.60
C LEU A 53 1.87 14.48 -11.68
N GLU A 54 2.49 15.63 -11.90
CA GLU A 54 3.96 15.75 -11.92
C GLU A 54 4.61 15.33 -10.60
N GLU A 55 3.94 15.56 -9.47
CA GLU A 55 4.41 15.26 -8.12
C GLU A 55 4.26 13.78 -7.73
N GLY A 56 3.57 12.97 -8.54
CA GLY A 56 3.42 11.53 -8.36
C GLY A 56 4.65 10.70 -8.77
N ARG A 57 4.49 9.38 -8.84
CA ARG A 57 5.45 8.41 -9.37
C ARG A 57 4.83 7.64 -10.53
N HIS A 58 4.91 8.24 -11.71
CA HIS A 58 4.07 7.93 -12.87
C HIS A 58 4.54 6.70 -13.65
N ARG A 59 5.69 6.11 -13.28
CA ARG A 59 6.31 4.91 -13.90
C ARG A 59 6.31 4.91 -15.44
N GLY A 60 6.33 6.08 -16.09
CA GLY A 60 6.27 6.21 -17.55
C GLY A 60 4.93 5.89 -18.20
N LYS A 61 3.82 5.78 -17.44
CA LYS A 61 2.47 5.51 -17.97
C LYS A 61 1.79 6.73 -18.59
N HIS A 62 2.19 7.95 -18.24
CA HIS A 62 1.55 9.18 -18.66
C HIS A 62 2.53 10.03 -19.48
N SER A 63 2.08 10.46 -20.67
CA SER A 63 2.84 11.32 -21.58
C SER A 63 2.61 12.82 -21.29
N GLU A 64 1.43 13.17 -20.78
CA GLU A 64 1.07 14.54 -20.40
C GLU A 64 0.79 14.55 -18.89
N LEU A 65 1.58 15.35 -18.18
CA LEU A 65 1.47 15.52 -16.74
C LEU A 65 0.94 16.92 -16.45
N ARG A 66 0.15 17.04 -15.38
CA ARG A 66 -0.27 18.32 -14.83
C ARG A 66 0.26 18.49 -13.42
N HIS A 67 0.39 19.72 -12.97
CA HIS A 67 0.59 19.98 -11.55
C HIS A 67 -0.63 19.53 -10.73
N ALA A 68 -0.35 18.98 -9.55
CA ALA A 68 -1.36 18.69 -8.57
C ALA A 68 -2.01 19.97 -8.04
N THR A 69 -3.32 19.93 -7.86
CA THR A 69 -4.02 21.04 -7.22
C THR A 69 -3.65 21.12 -5.73
N ALA A 70 -3.80 22.30 -5.14
CA ALA A 70 -3.57 22.48 -3.70
C ALA A 70 -4.45 21.53 -2.86
N ALA A 71 -5.67 21.24 -3.32
CA ALA A 71 -6.59 20.32 -2.67
C ALA A 71 -6.07 18.87 -2.69
N GLU A 72 -5.61 18.38 -3.85
CA GLU A 72 -5.05 17.03 -4.00
C GLU A 72 -3.77 16.84 -3.17
N LEU A 73 -2.90 17.85 -3.15
CA LEU A 73 -1.71 17.84 -2.32
C LEU A 73 -2.08 17.82 -0.83
N ASN A 74 -3.07 18.60 -0.42
CA ASN A 74 -3.52 18.62 0.96
C ASN A 74 -4.16 17.28 1.37
N GLU A 75 -4.94 16.67 0.49
CA GLU A 75 -5.54 15.35 0.66
C GLU A 75 -4.44 14.29 0.87
N ALA A 76 -3.48 14.19 -0.06
CA ALA A 76 -2.38 13.25 0.01
C ALA A 76 -1.54 13.42 1.29
N ARG A 77 -1.20 14.67 1.65
CA ARG A 77 -0.44 14.99 2.87
C ARG A 77 -1.21 14.64 4.13
N THR A 78 -2.52 14.86 4.15
CA THR A 78 -3.37 14.53 5.30
C THR A 78 -3.39 13.03 5.54
N ILE A 79 -3.62 12.24 4.48
CA ILE A 79 -3.59 10.78 4.56
C ILE A 79 -2.19 10.30 4.98
N ALA A 80 -1.13 10.79 4.34
CA ALA A 80 0.25 10.41 4.68
C ALA A 80 0.61 10.73 6.13
N ARG A 81 0.20 11.89 6.64
CA ARG A 81 0.41 12.28 8.04
C ARG A 81 -0.30 11.33 9.00
N GLN A 82 -1.53 10.94 8.70
CA GLN A 82 -2.27 9.95 9.51
C GLN A 82 -1.52 8.63 9.57
N ILE A 83 -1.01 8.14 8.44
CA ILE A 83 -0.21 6.90 8.39
C ILE A 83 1.03 6.99 9.28
N ILE A 84 1.83 8.04 9.10
CA ILE A 84 3.08 8.24 9.85
C ILE A 84 2.79 8.37 11.35
N THR A 85 1.79 9.16 11.71
CA THR A 85 1.40 9.37 13.12
C THR A 85 0.89 8.09 13.75
N ALA A 86 0.05 7.34 13.04
CA ALA A 86 -0.46 6.07 13.53
C ALA A 86 0.65 5.02 13.68
N PHE A 87 1.64 5.03 12.80
CA PHE A 87 2.82 4.16 12.93
C PHE A 87 3.70 4.57 14.11
N ALA A 88 3.99 5.87 14.25
CA ALA A 88 4.81 6.40 15.34
C ALA A 88 4.19 6.12 16.72
N ASN A 89 2.86 6.19 16.84
CA ASN A 89 2.13 5.93 18.09
C ASN A 89 1.91 4.43 18.38
N GLN A 90 2.36 3.52 17.50
CA GLN A 90 2.31 2.07 17.71
C GLN A 90 3.61 1.48 18.26
N VAL A 91 4.66 2.29 18.37
CA VAL A 91 5.96 1.93 18.95
C VAL A 91 5.95 2.20 20.44
#